data_AF-A0A2N3KST9-F1
#
_entry.id   AF-A0A2N3KST9-F1
#
_cell.length_a   1.000
_cell.length_b   1.000
_cell.length_c   1.000
_cell.angle_alpha   90.00
_cell.angle_beta   90.00
_cell.angle_gamma   90.00
#
_symmetry.space_group_name_H-M   'P 1'
#
loop_
_entity.id
_entity.type
_entity.pdbx_description
1 polymer ?
#
loop_
_entity_poly.entity_id
_entity_poly.type
_entity_poly.pdbx_seq_one_letter_code
_entity_poly.pdbx_strand_id
1 'polypeptide(L)'
;MAFEYLVDLEECVSILENFYDLITEDRADWNHEGDIMLPARSVVELSRDDLTPGQSNVAENFDIYARQLPEYFNAFFSLDRARFDPATALDGWLYDQTKKEIARVPQDHWWWKLLEEPGDA
;
A
#
# COMPACT_ATOMS: atom_id res chain seq x y z
N MET A 1 -18.50 -2.73 -1.71
CA MET A 1 -18.06 -4.11 -1.37
C MET A 1 -18.18 -4.24 0.14
N ALA A 2 -18.38 -5.42 0.73
CA ALA A 2 -18.46 -5.55 2.20
C ALA A 2 -17.18 -6.21 2.72
N PHE A 3 -16.31 -5.43 3.34
CA PHE A 3 -15.09 -5.90 3.99
C PHE A 3 -15.20 -5.77 5.51
N GLU A 4 -14.56 -6.70 6.20
CA GLU A 4 -14.32 -6.62 7.64
C GLU A 4 -12.84 -6.45 7.87
N TYR A 5 -12.49 -5.37 8.56
CA TYR A 5 -11.12 -5.06 8.90
C TYR A 5 -10.69 -5.90 10.10
N LEU A 6 -9.55 -6.57 9.96
CA LEU A 6 -8.90 -7.29 11.05
C LEU A 6 -7.88 -6.38 11.78
N VAL A 7 -7.49 -5.28 11.12
CA VAL A 7 -6.66 -4.18 11.64
C VAL A 7 -7.39 -2.85 11.48
N ASP A 8 -6.97 -1.79 12.18
CA ASP A 8 -7.64 -0.48 12.04
C ASP A 8 -7.31 0.20 10.69
N LEU A 9 -8.31 0.83 10.07
CA LEU A 9 -8.11 1.59 8.84
C LEU A 9 -7.27 2.85 9.08
N GLU A 10 -7.40 3.47 10.26
CA GLU A 10 -6.56 4.59 10.70
C GLU A 10 -5.10 4.17 10.84
N GLU A 11 -4.84 2.98 11.37
CA GLU A 11 -3.49 2.41 11.44
C GLU A 11 -2.90 2.20 10.03
N CYS A 12 -3.69 1.64 9.11
CA CYS A 12 -3.27 1.47 7.72
C CYS A 12 -2.91 2.80 7.04
N VAL A 13 -3.70 3.85 7.29
CA VAL A 13 -3.44 5.18 6.72
C VAL A 13 -2.23 5.84 7.38
N SER A 14 -2.02 5.66 8.69
CA SER A 14 -0.83 6.16 9.38
C SER A 14 0.46 5.55 8.82
N ILE A 15 0.43 4.28 8.43
CA ILE A 15 1.55 3.62 7.74
C ILE A 15 1.84 4.31 6.40
N LEU A 16 0.80 4.60 5.61
CA LEU A 16 0.97 5.31 4.33
C LEU A 16 1.52 6.72 4.53
N GLU A 17 1.06 7.44 5.55
CA GLU A 17 1.54 8.79 5.89
C GLU A 17 3.02 8.77 6.29
N ASN A 18 3.42 7.86 7.19
CA ASN A 18 4.83 7.72 7.59
C ASN A 18 5.73 7.37 6.40
N PHE A 19 5.26 6.53 5.47
CA PHE A 19 6.03 6.20 4.28
C PHE A 19 6.08 7.37 3.29
N TYR A 20 4.99 8.12 3.14
CA TYR A 20 4.96 9.33 2.35
C TYR A 20 6.02 10.34 2.85
N ASP A 21 6.14 10.54 4.17
CA ASP A 21 7.20 11.38 4.75
C ASP A 21 8.61 10.85 4.44
N LEU A 22 8.81 9.53 4.42
CA LEU A 22 10.09 8.92 4.08
C LEU A 22 10.48 9.07 2.60
N ILE A 23 9.51 9.04 1.67
CA ILE A 23 9.81 9.32 0.25
C ILE A 23 10.22 10.80 0.07
N THR A 24 9.68 11.70 0.88
CA THR A 24 9.92 13.15 0.73
C THR A 24 11.21 13.63 1.39
N GLU A 25 11.81 12.84 2.28
CA GLU A 25 13.09 13.13 2.93
C GLU A 25 14.22 12.21 2.43
N ASP A 26 15.41 12.75 2.17
CA ASP A 26 16.62 11.98 1.79
C ASP A 26 17.14 11.19 3.01
N ARG A 27 16.41 10.14 3.42
CA ARG A 27 16.74 9.29 4.56
C ARG A 27 17.33 7.97 4.09
N ALA A 28 18.65 7.94 4.02
CA ALA A 28 19.46 6.75 3.71
C ALA A 28 19.39 5.63 4.78
N ASP A 29 18.72 5.85 5.91
CA ASP A 29 18.72 5.00 7.09
C ASP A 29 17.36 4.31 7.38
N TRP A 30 16.45 4.29 6.41
CA TRP A 30 15.22 3.52 6.56
C TRP A 30 15.52 2.05 6.84
N ASN A 31 15.08 1.59 8.01
CA ASN A 31 15.17 0.21 8.44
C ASN A 31 13.86 -0.52 8.12
N HIS A 32 13.96 -1.50 7.23
CA HIS A 32 12.93 -2.39 6.69
C HIS A 32 12.25 -3.33 7.72
N GLU A 33 12.40 -3.08 9.03
CA GLU A 33 11.81 -3.94 10.08
C GLU A 33 10.28 -3.80 10.23
N GLY A 34 9.63 -2.90 9.48
CA GLY A 34 8.18 -2.67 9.52
C GLY A 34 7.41 -3.31 8.35
N ASP A 35 7.18 -4.62 8.42
CA ASP A 35 6.55 -5.51 7.42
C ASP A 35 5.07 -5.21 7.08
N ILE A 36 4.67 -3.97 6.81
CA ILE A 36 3.23 -3.63 6.77
C ILE A 36 2.80 -2.66 5.67
N MET A 37 3.73 -2.06 4.93
CA MET A 37 3.38 -1.06 3.92
C MET A 37 2.49 -1.65 2.83
N LEU A 38 2.88 -2.82 2.32
CA LEU A 38 2.20 -3.50 1.25
C LEU A 38 0.80 -4.02 1.67
N PRO A 39 0.64 -4.73 2.80
CA PRO A 39 -0.69 -5.02 3.36
C PRO A 39 -1.53 -3.77 3.61
N ALA A 40 -0.99 -2.74 4.27
CA ALA A 40 -1.72 -1.51 4.60
C ALA A 40 -2.23 -0.80 3.34
N ARG A 41 -1.39 -0.70 2.30
CA ARG A 41 -1.81 -0.13 1.02
C ARG A 41 -2.94 -0.94 0.38
N SER A 42 -2.86 -2.26 0.46
CA SER A 42 -3.89 -3.14 -0.07
C SER A 42 -5.23 -2.93 0.63
N VAL A 43 -5.22 -2.78 1.96
CA VAL A 43 -6.43 -2.50 2.75
C VAL A 43 -7.04 -1.18 2.31
N VAL A 44 -6.24 -0.11 2.25
CA VAL A 44 -6.71 1.22 1.85
C VAL A 44 -7.28 1.22 0.44
N GLU A 45 -6.68 0.49 -0.50
CA GLU A 45 -7.21 0.40 -1.87
C GLU A 45 -8.52 -0.39 -1.96
N LEU A 46 -8.59 -1.56 -1.33
CA LEU A 46 -9.77 -2.42 -1.38
C LEU A 46 -10.97 -1.80 -0.65
N SER A 47 -10.70 -0.91 0.30
CA SER A 47 -11.68 -0.22 1.13
C SER A 47 -11.80 1.27 0.83
N ARG A 48 -11.43 1.70 -0.39
CA ARG A 48 -11.39 3.12 -0.76
C ARG A 48 -12.71 3.87 -0.53
N ASP A 49 -13.83 3.17 -0.71
CA ASP A 49 -15.19 3.70 -0.51
C ASP A 49 -15.53 3.99 0.96
N ASP A 50 -14.81 3.37 1.92
CA ASP A 50 -15.05 3.49 3.36
C ASP A 50 -14.14 4.55 4.03
N LEU A 51 -13.20 5.14 3.27
CA LEU A 51 -12.28 6.14 3.78
C LEU A 51 -13.01 7.45 4.11
N THR A 52 -12.63 8.08 5.22
CA THR A 52 -12.99 9.47 5.48
C THR A 52 -12.30 10.40 4.46
N PRO A 53 -12.79 11.64 4.26
CA PRO A 53 -12.14 12.58 3.33
C PRO A 53 -10.66 12.84 3.62
N GLY A 54 -10.26 12.87 4.89
CA GLY A 54 -8.86 13.04 5.28
C GLY A 54 -7.99 11.85 4.88
N GLN A 55 -8.49 10.63 5.12
CA GLN A 55 -7.80 9.39 4.75
C GLN A 55 -7.70 9.22 3.22
N SER A 56 -8.75 9.57 2.48
CA SER A 56 -8.73 9.56 1.01
C SER A 56 -7.65 10.50 0.47
N ASN A 57 -7.52 11.70 1.06
CA ASN A 57 -6.50 12.65 0.66
C ASN A 57 -5.07 12.12 0.91
N VAL A 58 -4.82 11.41 2.01
CA VAL A 58 -3.52 10.75 2.24
C VAL A 58 -3.24 9.71 1.16
N ALA A 59 -4.21 8.83 0.87
CA ALA A 59 -4.05 7.79 -0.16
C ALA A 59 -3.82 8.37 -1.56
N GLU A 60 -4.50 9.45 -1.91
CA GLU A 60 -4.36 10.16 -3.20
C GLU A 60 -3.01 10.87 -3.32
N ASN A 61 -2.55 11.55 -2.27
CA ASN A 61 -1.24 12.19 -2.29
C ASN A 61 -0.15 11.14 -2.45
N PHE A 62 -0.18 10.07 -1.67
CA PHE A 62 0.73 8.94 -1.84
C PHE A 62 0.79 8.46 -3.31
N ASP A 63 -0.37 8.32 -3.97
CA ASP A 63 -0.44 7.88 -5.37
C ASP A 63 0.25 8.83 -6.34
N ILE A 64 0.07 10.13 -6.14
CA ILE A 64 0.71 11.18 -6.93
C ILE A 64 2.22 11.12 -6.75
N TYR A 65 2.70 11.04 -5.51
CA TYR A 65 4.13 11.04 -5.22
C TYR A 65 4.84 9.77 -5.69
N ALA A 66 4.25 8.60 -5.47
CA ALA A 66 4.80 7.34 -5.97
C ALA A 66 5.05 7.38 -7.49
N ARG A 67 4.15 8.04 -8.23
CA ARG A 67 4.27 8.22 -9.69
C ARG A 67 5.25 9.33 -10.10
N GLN A 68 5.48 10.32 -9.25
CA GLN A 68 6.46 11.39 -9.52
C GLN A 68 7.89 10.98 -9.18
N LEU A 69 8.06 10.02 -8.27
CA LEU A 69 9.34 9.54 -7.75
C LEU A 69 9.44 8.00 -7.86
N PRO A 70 9.31 7.44 -9.08
CA PRO A 70 9.25 5.99 -9.27
C PRO A 70 10.51 5.26 -8.82
N GLU A 71 11.69 5.90 -8.86
CA GLU A 71 12.94 5.33 -8.40
C GLU A 71 12.91 4.99 -6.90
N TYR A 72 12.39 5.91 -6.07
CA TYR A 72 12.24 5.71 -4.64
C TYR A 72 11.16 4.67 -4.36
N PHE A 73 9.99 4.82 -5.00
CA PHE A 73 8.92 3.85 -4.86
C PHE A 73 9.41 2.43 -5.20
N ASN A 74 10.08 2.25 -6.34
CA ASN A 74 10.57 0.94 -6.78
C ASN A 74 11.65 0.37 -5.85
N ALA A 75 12.55 1.21 -5.31
CA ALA A 75 13.58 0.76 -4.39
C ALA A 75 12.98 0.12 -3.13
N PHE A 76 11.95 0.75 -2.55
CA PHE A 76 11.27 0.22 -1.37
C PHE A 76 10.32 -0.93 -1.72
N PHE A 77 9.54 -0.76 -2.79
CA PHE A 77 8.44 -1.66 -3.13
C PHE A 77 8.91 -2.99 -3.75
N SER A 78 10.08 -3.00 -4.41
CA SER A 78 10.65 -4.24 -4.98
C SER A 78 11.00 -5.28 -3.91
N LEU A 79 11.44 -4.84 -2.73
CA LEU A 79 11.76 -5.71 -1.60
C LEU A 79 10.49 -6.34 -1.00
N ASP A 80 9.48 -5.52 -0.72
CA ASP A 80 8.17 -5.97 -0.22
C ASP A 80 7.51 -6.96 -1.19
N ARG A 81 7.48 -6.61 -2.48
CA ARG A 81 6.93 -7.47 -3.52
C ARG A 81 7.65 -8.82 -3.65
N ALA A 82 8.97 -8.85 -3.44
CA ALA A 82 9.73 -10.10 -3.49
C ALA A 82 9.48 -10.99 -2.25
N ARG A 83 9.10 -10.38 -1.12
CA ARG A 83 8.91 -11.07 0.16
C ARG A 83 7.51 -11.64 0.35
N PHE A 84 6.47 -10.92 -0.10
CA PHE A 84 5.09 -11.30 0.15
C PHE A 84 4.49 -12.14 -0.98
N ASP A 85 3.78 -13.21 -0.60
CA ASP A 85 2.90 -13.93 -1.52
C ASP A 85 1.57 -13.17 -1.63
N PRO A 86 1.18 -12.70 -2.83
CA PRO A 86 -0.15 -12.17 -3.13
C PRO A 86 -1.35 -12.87 -2.50
N ALA A 87 -1.28 -14.20 -2.39
CA ALA A 87 -2.37 -15.04 -1.93
C ALA A 87 -2.57 -14.96 -0.41
N THR A 88 -1.53 -14.62 0.35
CA THR A 88 -1.53 -14.65 1.82
C THR A 88 -1.09 -13.33 2.45
N ALA A 89 -0.69 -12.33 1.67
CA ALA A 89 -0.18 -11.06 2.17
C ALA A 89 -1.17 -10.28 3.05
N LEU A 90 -2.47 -10.57 2.95
CA LEU A 90 -3.52 -9.92 3.74
C LEU A 90 -4.09 -10.79 4.86
N ASP A 91 -3.43 -11.92 5.15
CA ASP A 91 -3.77 -12.76 6.30
C ASP A 91 -3.64 -11.93 7.58
N GLY A 92 -4.75 -11.76 8.30
CA GLY A 92 -4.80 -10.94 9.51
C GLY A 92 -5.05 -9.45 9.27
N TRP A 93 -5.28 -9.02 8.03
CA TRP A 93 -5.54 -7.61 7.67
C TRP A 93 -6.98 -7.35 7.24
N LEU A 94 -7.49 -8.14 6.29
CA LEU A 94 -8.77 -7.85 5.66
C LEU A 94 -9.50 -9.13 5.26
N TYR A 95 -10.77 -9.21 5.65
CA TYR A 95 -11.65 -10.31 5.31
C TYR A 95 -12.77 -9.86 4.36
N ASP A 96 -12.91 -10.55 3.22
CA ASP A 96 -14.00 -10.33 2.26
C ASP A 96 -15.24 -11.08 2.73
N GLN A 97 -16.22 -10.35 3.27
CA GLN A 97 -17.46 -10.94 3.77
C GLN A 97 -18.32 -11.53 2.65
N THR A 98 -18.20 -11.01 1.42
CA THR A 98 -18.99 -11.45 0.27
C THR A 98 -18.55 -12.84 -0.17
N LYS A 99 -17.24 -13.06 -0.22
CA LYS A 99 -16.64 -14.35 -0.62
C LYS A 99 -16.37 -15.29 0.54
N LYS A 100 -16.44 -14.79 1.76
CA LYS A 100 -16.11 -15.52 3.00
C LYS A 100 -14.68 -16.08 2.98
N GLU A 101 -13.73 -15.25 2.53
CA GLU A 101 -12.31 -15.58 2.50
C GLU A 101 -11.48 -14.35 2.87
N ILE A 102 -10.19 -14.56 3.20
CA ILE A 102 -9.23 -13.46 3.32
C ILE A 102 -9.11 -12.77 1.95
N ALA A 103 -9.15 -11.44 1.95
CA ALA A 103 -9.00 -10.67 0.74
C ALA A 103 -7.62 -10.93 0.12
N ARG A 104 -7.51 -10.81 -1.20
CA ARG A 104 -6.23 -10.99 -1.90
C ARG A 104 -5.77 -9.68 -2.48
N VAL A 105 -4.45 -9.54 -2.56
CA VAL A 105 -3.83 -8.42 -3.25
C VAL A 105 -4.23 -8.43 -4.73
N PRO A 106 -4.80 -7.33 -5.25
CA PRO A 106 -5.08 -7.19 -6.68
C PRO A 106 -3.79 -7.16 -7.51
N GLN A 107 -3.46 -8.28 -8.16
CA GLN A 107 -2.23 -8.42 -8.95
C GLN A 107 -2.15 -7.50 -10.18
N ASP A 108 -3.31 -7.07 -10.67
CA ASP A 108 -3.39 -6.23 -11.86
C ASP A 108 -3.26 -4.74 -11.55
N HIS A 109 -3.32 -4.34 -10.28
CA HIS A 109 -3.33 -2.95 -9.90
C HIS A 109 -1.93 -2.32 -9.93
N TRP A 110 -1.84 -1.05 -10.34
CA TRP A 110 -0.56 -0.38 -10.58
C TRP A 110 0.28 -0.26 -9.31
N TRP A 111 -0.33 -0.06 -8.14
CA TRP A 111 0.40 0.07 -6.87
C TRP A 111 1.09 -1.24 -6.46
N TRP A 112 0.72 -2.39 -7.03
CA TRP A 112 1.42 -3.67 -6.86
C TRP A 112 2.58 -3.88 -7.85
N LYS A 113 2.71 -2.99 -8.83
CA LYS A 113 3.67 -3.11 -9.92
C LYS A 113 4.80 -2.11 -9.69
N LEU A 114 5.99 -2.48 -10.17
CA LEU A 114 7.05 -1.49 -10.30
C LEU A 114 6.63 -0.49 -11.37
N LEU A 115 6.93 0.77 -11.13
CA LEU A 115 6.62 1.87 -12.02
C LEU A 115 7.77 2.05 -13.03
N GLU A 116 7.43 2.39 -14.26
CA GLU A 116 8.43 2.77 -15.27
C GLU A 116 9.02 4.13 -14.90
N GLU A 117 10.31 4.33 -15.11
CA GLU A 117 10.92 5.66 -14.96
C GLU A 117 10.39 6.58 -16.07
N PRO A 118 10.22 7.89 -15.80
CA PRO A 118 9.77 8.85 -16.81
C PRO A 118 10.87 9.00 -17.88
N GLY A 119 10.80 8.14 -18.90
CA GLY A 119 11.80 8.04 -19.97
C GLY A 119 11.76 6.75 -20.78
N ASP A 120 11.09 5.70 -20.29
CA ASP A 120 11.04 4.37 -20.93
C ASP A 120 9.82 4.12 -21.84
N ALA A 121 9.09 5.16 -22.23
CA ALA A 121 7.93 5.10 -23.16
C ALA A 121 8.25 5.63 -24.57
#